data_AF-A0A961WM34-F1
#
_entry.id   AF-A0A961WM34-F1
#
_cell.length_a   1.000
_cell.length_b   1.000
_cell.length_c   1.000
_cell.angle_alpha   90.00
_cell.angle_beta   90.00
_cell.angle_gamma   90.00
#
_symmetry.space_group_name_H-M   'P 1'
#
loop_
_entity.id
_entity.type
_entity.pdbx_description
1 polymer ?
#
loop_
_entity_poly.entity_id
_entity_poly.type
_entity_poly.pdbx_seq_one_letter_code
_entity_poly.pdbx_strand_id
1 'polypeptide(L)'
;MVGTKTDRRARAEHLFRVVSSDRFLQKQGLGNEVPFFICAFDAEDGLSLGEDREDLIARLSHAGVRVLDIDLYDLSIRILEDRGIFEQILEVEAETEKAELKELLQGVLDPQAHL
;
A
#
# COMPACT_ATOMS: atom_id res chain seq x y z
N MET A 1 19.12 -4.19 -18.46
CA MET A 1 17.76 -3.67 -18.71
C MET A 1 17.70 -2.28 -18.10
N VAL A 2 17.62 -1.24 -18.92
CA VAL A 2 17.58 0.15 -18.42
C VAL A 2 16.15 0.40 -17.96
N GLY A 3 15.93 0.44 -16.65
CA GLY A 3 14.67 0.91 -16.08
C GLY A 3 14.41 2.32 -16.59
N THR A 4 13.24 2.55 -17.16
CA THR A 4 12.82 3.90 -17.55
C THR A 4 12.58 4.66 -16.27
N LYS A 5 13.60 5.41 -15.83
CA LYS A 5 13.51 6.33 -14.69
C LYS A 5 12.26 7.18 -14.85
N THR A 6 11.25 6.90 -14.05
CA THR A 6 9.98 7.61 -14.15
C THR A 6 10.12 8.91 -13.38
N ASP A 7 10.00 10.04 -14.09
CA ASP A 7 10.00 11.36 -13.47
C ASP A 7 8.90 11.47 -12.40
N ARG A 8 9.28 11.81 -11.16
CA ARG A 8 8.40 11.91 -9.99
C ARG A 8 7.16 12.77 -10.30
N ARG A 9 7.38 13.90 -10.97
CA ARG A 9 6.30 14.82 -11.35
C ARG A 9 5.38 14.20 -12.41
N ALA A 10 5.93 13.58 -13.45
CA ALA A 10 5.14 12.88 -14.45
C ALA A 10 4.28 11.77 -13.84
N ARG A 11 4.80 11.02 -12.86
CA ARG A 11 4.05 10.00 -12.12
C ARG A 11 2.92 10.61 -11.30
N ALA A 12 3.18 11.68 -10.55
CA ALA A 12 2.15 12.38 -9.79
C ALA A 12 0.99 12.88 -10.67
N GLU A 13 1.30 13.50 -11.82
CA GLU A 13 0.28 13.94 -12.78
C GLU A 13 -0.48 12.77 -13.40
N HIS A 14 0.21 11.67 -13.71
CA HIS A 14 -0.42 10.47 -14.22
C HIS A 14 -1.41 9.88 -13.21
N LEU A 15 -0.99 9.71 -11.95
CA LEU A 15 -1.81 9.18 -10.87
C LEU A 15 -3.04 10.05 -10.63
N PHE A 16 -2.87 11.36 -10.51
CA PHE A 16 -3.99 12.28 -10.34
C PHE A 16 -5.01 12.12 -11.47
N ARG A 17 -4.56 12.17 -12.73
CA ARG A 17 -5.43 12.02 -13.92
C ARG A 17 -6.17 10.69 -13.94
N VAL A 18 -5.51 9.59 -13.57
CA VAL A 18 -6.13 8.25 -13.56
C VAL A 18 -7.14 8.15 -12.43
N VAL A 19 -6.75 8.46 -11.20
CA VAL A 19 -7.58 8.27 -10.00
C VAL A 19 -8.78 9.21 -9.98
N SER A 20 -8.66 10.41 -10.54
CA SER A 20 -9.78 11.36 -10.67
C SER A 20 -10.70 11.07 -11.86
N SER A 21 -10.42 10.05 -12.68
CA SER A 21 -11.21 9.78 -13.88
C SER A 21 -12.50 9.03 -13.56
N ASP A 22 -13.57 9.32 -14.31
CA ASP A 22 -14.84 8.59 -14.18
C ASP A 22 -14.67 7.09 -14.38
N ARG A 23 -13.79 6.67 -15.30
CA ARG A 23 -13.50 5.25 -15.53
C ARG A 23 -12.99 4.55 -14.27
N PHE A 24 -12.07 5.20 -13.55
CA PHE A 24 -11.51 4.67 -12.31
C PHE A 24 -12.55 4.68 -11.19
N LEU A 25 -13.21 5.83 -10.98
CA LEU A 25 -14.20 6.03 -9.91
C LEU A 25 -15.43 5.13 -10.06
N GLN A 26 -15.87 4.89 -11.30
CA GLN A 26 -16.98 3.99 -11.63
C GLN A 26 -16.54 2.52 -11.78
N LYS A 27 -15.28 2.19 -11.46
CA LYS A 27 -14.76 0.82 -11.46
C LYS A 27 -14.97 0.09 -12.80
N GLN A 28 -14.83 0.81 -13.92
CA GLN A 28 -15.10 0.27 -15.25
C GLN A 28 -13.98 -0.68 -15.71
N GLY A 29 -14.30 -1.98 -15.74
CA GLY A 29 -13.42 -3.07 -16.17
C GLY A 29 -14.00 -3.89 -17.34
N LEU A 30 -13.14 -4.68 -17.98
CA LEU A 30 -13.55 -5.68 -18.98
C LEU A 30 -13.81 -7.00 -18.25
N GLY A 31 -15.08 -7.31 -18.00
CA GLY A 31 -15.48 -8.46 -17.19
C GLY A 31 -15.83 -8.06 -15.76
N ASN A 32 -16.74 -8.81 -15.14
CA ASN A 32 -17.27 -8.57 -13.79
C ASN A 32 -16.23 -8.81 -12.67
N GLU A 33 -14.95 -8.54 -12.92
CA GLU A 33 -13.88 -8.67 -11.93
C GLU A 33 -13.82 -7.43 -11.03
N VAL A 34 -13.35 -7.62 -9.79
CA VAL A 34 -13.10 -6.51 -8.86
C VAL A 34 -11.84 -5.77 -9.34
N PRO A 35 -11.92 -4.49 -9.73
CA PRO A 35 -10.76 -3.79 -10.25
C PRO A 35 -9.78 -3.45 -9.11
N PHE A 36 -8.52 -3.85 -9.29
CA PHE A 36 -7.39 -3.42 -8.48
C PHE A 36 -6.32 -2.78 -9.38
N PHE A 37 -5.64 -1.76 -8.86
CA PHE A 37 -4.65 -0.99 -9.60
C PHE A 37 -3.34 -0.96 -8.82
N ILE A 38 -2.23 -1.19 -9.49
CA ILE A 38 -0.89 -1.22 -8.88
C ILE A 38 -0.05 -0.13 -9.53
N CYS A 39 0.48 0.79 -8.71
CA CYS A 39 1.49 1.74 -9.13
C CYS A 39 2.87 1.22 -8.70
N ALA A 40 3.61 0.66 -9.66
CA ALA A 40 4.99 0.27 -9.43
C ALA A 40 5.93 1.48 -9.52
N PHE A 41 6.99 1.45 -8.74
CA PHE A 41 8.02 2.48 -8.67
C PHE A 41 9.39 1.85 -8.41
N ASP A 42 10.46 2.55 -8.74
CA ASP A 42 11.82 2.10 -8.47
C ASP A 42 12.14 2.24 -6.98
N ALA A 43 12.92 1.32 -6.41
CA ALA A 43 13.22 1.34 -4.98
C ALA A 43 13.84 2.66 -4.48
N GLU A 44 14.61 3.35 -5.33
CA GLU A 44 15.18 4.67 -5.05
C GLU A 44 14.12 5.77 -4.83
N ASP A 45 12.94 5.62 -5.43
CA ASP A 45 11.84 6.57 -5.26
C ASP A 45 11.11 6.40 -3.93
N GLY A 46 11.30 5.26 -3.25
CA GLY A 46 10.53 4.86 -2.05
C GLY A 46 10.56 5.89 -0.93
N LEU A 47 11.67 6.63 -0.79
CA LEU A 47 11.82 7.68 0.21
C LEU A 47 10.85 8.85 0.03
N SER A 48 10.41 9.10 -1.21
CA SER A 48 9.54 10.24 -1.55
C SER A 48 8.06 9.88 -1.65
N LEU A 49 7.71 8.59 -1.59
CA LEU A 49 6.35 8.14 -1.87
C LEU A 49 5.35 8.43 -0.76
N GLY A 50 5.80 8.53 0.48
CA GLY A 50 4.94 8.96 1.59
C GLY A 50 4.39 10.37 1.32
N GLU A 51 5.28 11.32 1.03
CA GLU A 51 4.92 12.69 0.66
C GLU A 51 4.07 12.74 -0.61
N ASP A 52 4.46 12.01 -1.66
CA ASP A 52 3.71 11.98 -2.93
C ASP A 52 2.28 11.44 -2.75
N ARG A 53 2.11 10.44 -1.89
CA ARG A 53 0.80 9.88 -1.54
C ARG A 53 -0.07 10.92 -0.85
N GLU A 54 0.46 11.60 0.16
CA GLU A 54 -0.25 12.64 0.90
C GLU A 54 -0.67 13.80 -0.01
N ASP A 55 0.24 14.27 -0.86
CA ASP A 55 -0.03 15.32 -1.86
C ASP A 55 -1.13 14.89 -2.85
N LEU A 56 -1.08 13.64 -3.32
CA LEU A 56 -2.10 13.08 -4.21
C LEU A 56 -3.47 13.06 -3.53
N ILE A 57 -3.55 12.60 -2.28
CA ILE A 57 -4.80 12.57 -1.50
C ILE A 57 -5.37 13.98 -1.33
N ALA A 58 -4.53 14.95 -0.97
CA ALA A 58 -4.94 16.35 -0.83
C ALA A 58 -5.49 16.91 -2.15
N ARG A 59 -4.79 16.68 -3.27
CA ARG A 59 -5.25 17.09 -4.61
C ARG A 59 -6.57 16.44 -4.99
N LEU A 60 -6.74 15.15 -4.72
CA LEU A 60 -7.98 14.42 -4.99
C LEU A 60 -9.14 14.95 -4.14
N SER A 61 -8.89 15.28 -2.88
CA SER A 61 -9.87 15.90 -1.99
C SER A 61 -10.37 17.24 -2.55
N HIS A 62 -9.46 18.10 -3.03
CA HIS A 62 -9.82 19.36 -3.70
C HIS A 62 -10.61 19.15 -4.99
N ALA A 63 -10.41 18.02 -5.68
CA ALA A 63 -11.20 17.62 -6.84
C ALA A 63 -12.54 16.94 -6.48
N GLY A 64 -12.90 16.89 -5.19
CA GLY A 64 -14.15 16.29 -4.71
C GLY A 64 -14.12 14.77 -4.56
N VAL A 65 -12.94 14.14 -4.67
CA VAL A 65 -12.74 12.70 -4.51
C VAL A 65 -12.34 12.40 -3.07
N ARG A 66 -13.13 11.58 -2.37
CA ARG A 66 -12.77 11.08 -1.04
C ARG A 66 -11.92 9.82 -1.16
N VAL A 67 -10.78 9.81 -0.50
CA VAL A 67 -9.85 8.68 -0.47
C VAL A 67 -9.83 8.10 0.93
N LEU A 68 -9.96 6.77 1.03
CA LEU A 68 -9.61 6.03 2.23
C LEU A 68 -8.15 5.61 2.07
N ASP A 69 -7.27 6.23 2.85
CA ASP A 69 -5.84 5.93 2.85
C ASP A 69 -5.53 4.86 3.91
N ILE A 70 -4.88 3.79 3.49
CA ILE A 70 -4.50 2.67 4.35
C ILE A 70 -3.06 2.30 4.01
N ASP A 71 -2.16 2.52 4.97
CA ASP A 71 -0.82 1.96 4.93
C ASP A 71 -0.85 0.53 5.46
N LEU A 72 -0.51 -0.45 4.61
CA LEU A 72 -0.55 -1.86 4.98
C LEU A 72 0.53 -2.24 5.98
N TYR A 73 1.66 -1.52 6.01
CA TYR A 73 2.70 -1.76 6.99
C TYR A 73 2.21 -1.33 8.37
N ASP A 74 1.75 -0.08 8.50
CA ASP A 74 1.21 0.44 9.77
C ASP A 74 -0.02 -0.33 10.23
N LEU A 75 -0.88 -0.77 9.31
CA LEU A 75 -2.00 -1.64 9.65
C LEU A 75 -1.52 -2.97 10.22
N SER A 76 -0.52 -3.59 9.59
CA SER A 76 0.03 -4.86 10.06
C SER A 76 0.63 -4.72 11.46
N ILE A 77 1.45 -3.69 11.69
CA ILE A 77 2.05 -3.42 12.99
C ILE A 77 0.97 -3.22 14.06
N ARG A 78 -0.04 -2.38 13.79
CA ARG A 78 -1.18 -2.17 14.72
C ARG A 78 -1.89 -3.47 15.07
N ILE A 79 -2.12 -4.37 14.11
CA ILE A 79 -2.74 -5.68 14.38
C ILE A 79 -1.86 -6.53 15.32
N LEU A 80 -0.53 -6.48 15.15
CA LEU A 80 0.40 -7.20 16.04
C LEU A 80 0.43 -6.60 17.45
N GLU A 81 0.39 -5.27 17.55
CA GLU A 81 0.34 -4.53 18.82
C GLU A 81 -0.98 -4.79 19.58
N ASP A 82 -2.12 -4.70 18.90
CA ASP A 82 -3.45 -4.94 19.48
C ASP A 82 -3.60 -6.36 20.03
N ARG A 83 -2.84 -7.32 19.49
CA ARG A 83 -2.78 -8.71 19.94
C ARG A 83 -1.74 -8.95 21.04
N GLY A 84 -0.94 -7.94 21.39
CA GLY A 84 0.12 -8.03 22.38
C GLY A 84 1.28 -8.94 21.95
N ILE A 85 1.47 -9.16 20.65
CA ILE A 85 2.51 -10.04 20.12
C ILE A 85 3.68 -9.31 19.48
N PHE A 86 3.53 -8.01 19.16
CA PHE A 86 4.56 -7.26 18.46
C PHE A 86 5.90 -7.28 19.21
N GLU A 87 5.90 -6.98 20.51
CA GLU A 87 7.10 -7.01 21.35
C GLU A 87 7.73 -8.41 21.42
N GLN A 88 6.91 -9.46 21.53
CA GLN A 88 7.40 -10.85 21.57
C GLN A 88 8.11 -11.23 20.28
N ILE A 89 7.59 -10.76 19.12
CA ILE A 89 8.23 -10.98 17.83
C ILE A 89 9.59 -10.29 17.79
N LEU A 90 9.68 -9.03 18.24
CA LEU A 90 10.95 -8.29 18.26
C LEU A 90 12.01 -8.95 19.15
N GLU A 91 11.60 -9.55 20.28
CA GLU A 91 12.52 -10.26 21.19
C GLU A 91 13.15 -11.49 20.54
N VAL A 92 12.38 -12.24 19.73
CA VAL A 92 12.83 -13.51 19.15
C VAL A 92 13.27 -13.41 17.69
N GLU A 93 13.05 -12.27 17.02
CA GLU A 93 13.27 -12.10 15.57
C GLU A 93 14.71 -12.48 15.16
N ALA A 94 15.71 -12.04 15.92
CA ALA A 94 17.12 -12.28 15.61
C ALA A 94 17.53 -13.75 15.72
N GLU A 95 16.79 -14.55 16.51
CA GLU A 95 17.04 -15.96 16.75
C GLU A 95 16.11 -16.87 15.93
N THR A 96 15.10 -16.29 15.29
CA THR A 96 14.08 -17.01 14.52
C THR A 96 14.46 -17.08 13.04
N GLU A 97 14.38 -18.26 12.46
CA GLU A 97 14.61 -18.43 11.02
C GLU A 97 13.57 -17.66 10.20
N LYS A 98 14.00 -17.05 9.09
CA LYS A 98 13.13 -16.20 8.26
C LYS A 98 11.85 -16.91 7.81
N ALA A 99 11.92 -18.22 7.54
CA ALA A 99 10.77 -19.01 7.12
C ALA A 99 9.73 -19.15 8.26
N GLU A 100 10.20 -19.39 9.47
CA GLU A 100 9.36 -19.55 10.67
C GLU A 100 8.71 -18.22 11.06
N LEU A 101 9.48 -17.12 11.05
CA LEU A 101 8.94 -15.78 11.27
C LEU A 101 7.85 -15.43 10.26
N LYS A 102 8.05 -15.79 8.99
CA LYS A 102 7.05 -15.58 7.94
C LYS A 102 5.77 -16.38 8.23
N GLU A 103 5.88 -17.66 8.59
CA GLU A 103 4.70 -18.49 8.90
C GLU A 103 3.91 -17.93 10.09
N LEU A 104 4.60 -17.49 11.14
CA LEU A 104 3.99 -16.80 12.29
C LEU A 104 3.22 -15.56 11.85
N LEU A 105 3.87 -14.66 11.09
CA LEU A 105 3.25 -13.43 10.59
C LEU A 105 2.05 -13.73 9.68
N GLN A 106 2.15 -14.75 8.83
CA GLN A 106 1.04 -15.18 7.96
C GLN A 106 -0.17 -15.67 8.76
N GLY A 107 0.04 -16.39 9.86
CA GLY A 107 -1.06 -16.84 10.72
C GLY A 107 -1.75 -15.69 11.47
N VAL A 108 -0.96 -14.70 11.91
CA VAL A 108 -1.51 -13.57 12.66
C VAL A 108 -2.19 -12.56 11.74
N LEU A 109 -1.59 -12.28 10.59
CA LEU A 109 -2.03 -11.24 9.65
C LEU A 109 -2.97 -11.78 8.57
N ASP A 110 -3.48 -13.01 8.71
CA ASP A 110 -4.42 -13.60 7.75
C ASP A 110 -5.75 -12.82 7.70
N PRO A 111 -6.06 -12.12 6.58
CA PRO A 111 -7.30 -11.37 6.48
C PRO A 111 -8.54 -12.28 6.50
N GLN A 112 -8.45 -13.55 6.09
CA GLN A 112 -9.61 -14.44 6.07
C GLN A 112 -10.00 -14.92 7.49
N ALA A 113 -9.02 -15.10 8.37
CA ALA A 113 -9.26 -15.53 9.73
C ALA A 113 -9.66 -14.36 10.66
N HIS A 114 -9.38 -13.12 10.26
CA HIS A 114 -9.35 -11.97 11.17
C HIS A 114 -10.12 -10.72 10.71
N LEU A 115 -10.80 -10.75 9.54
CA LEU A 115 -11.75 -9.74 9.04
C LEU A 115 -13.09 -10.37 8.69
#